data_AF-A0A7W6H384-F1
#
_entry.id   AF-A0A7W6H384-F1
#
_cell.length_a   1.000
_cell.length_b   1.000
_cell.length_c   1.000
_cell.angle_alpha   90.00
_cell.angle_beta   90.00
_cell.angle_gamma   90.00
#
_symmetry.space_group_name_H-M   'P 1'
#
loop_
_entity.id
_entity.type
_entity.pdbx_description
1 polymer ?
#
loop_
_entity_poly.entity_id
_entity_poly.type
_entity_poly.pdbx_seq_one_letter_code
_entity_poly.pdbx_strand_id
1 'polypeptide(L)'
;MRVFDVLTRAAFGVASLALMLLACALIYYAGSGVWESVRVPDRDLGQTALEAVGYTVIAIAVFDVGKYLLEEEAIRGREMRNAGEARRSLTKFVSTIIIAVLLEALVTVFEAGKEDARLMIYPTLLLLAGTLLIVGLGVYQRLSVSSETQAADPAEDDQGRSGD
;
A
#
# COMPACT_ATOMS: atom_id res chain seq x y z
N MET A 1 10.89 -21.98 22.19
CA MET A 1 10.80 -20.58 21.70
C MET A 1 11.70 -20.32 20.50
N ARG A 2 13.04 -20.49 20.56
CA ARG A 2 13.95 -20.24 19.41
C ARG A 2 13.61 -20.94 18.09
N VAL A 3 13.13 -22.19 18.13
CA VAL A 3 12.74 -22.95 16.92
C VAL A 3 11.48 -22.35 16.27
N PHE A 4 10.52 -21.86 17.07
CA PHE A 4 9.31 -21.23 16.56
C PHE A 4 9.61 -19.89 15.90
N ASP A 5 10.50 -19.09 16.49
CA ASP A 5 10.93 -17.82 15.89
C ASP A 5 11.67 -18.03 14.57
N VAL A 6 12.57 -19.02 14.49
CA VAL A 6 13.27 -19.37 13.24
C VAL A 6 12.29 -19.87 12.18
N LEU A 7 11.33 -20.72 12.55
CA LEU A 7 10.31 -21.22 11.64
C LEU A 7 9.44 -20.08 11.08
N THR A 8 9.05 -19.15 11.97
CA THR A 8 8.23 -17.99 11.60
C THR A 8 9.00 -17.08 10.65
N ARG A 9 10.24 -16.71 10.99
CA ARG A 9 11.13 -15.92 10.10
C ARG A 9 11.33 -16.58 8.75
N ALA A 10 11.55 -17.89 8.71
CA ALA A 10 11.70 -18.64 7.47
C ALA A 10 10.42 -18.62 6.64
N ALA A 11 9.25 -18.81 7.26
CA ALA A 11 7.95 -18.77 6.58
C ALA A 11 7.69 -17.38 5.95
N PHE A 12 7.94 -16.29 6.70
CA PHE A 12 7.81 -14.93 6.18
C PHE A 12 8.84 -14.61 5.10
N GLY A 13 10.07 -15.13 5.21
CA GLY A 13 11.09 -15.03 4.16
C GLY A 13 10.67 -15.72 2.86
N VAL A 14 10.11 -16.93 2.94
CA VAL A 14 9.58 -17.65 1.77
C VAL A 14 8.37 -16.93 1.18
N ALA A 15 7.43 -16.48 2.02
CA ALA A 15 6.24 -15.77 1.56
C ALA A 15 6.59 -14.45 0.86
N SER A 16 7.50 -13.65 1.42
CA SER A 16 7.94 -12.40 0.81
C SER A 16 8.67 -12.60 -0.51
N LEU A 17 9.55 -13.61 -0.60
CA LEU A 17 10.19 -13.99 -1.87
C LEU A 17 9.16 -14.42 -2.93
N ALA A 18 8.15 -15.21 -2.53
CA ALA A 18 7.09 -15.61 -3.45
C ALA A 18 6.31 -14.39 -3.97
N LEU A 19 5.96 -13.44 -3.10
CA LEU A 19 5.29 -12.19 -3.50
C LEU A 19 6.16 -11.37 -4.47
N MET A 20 7.45 -11.23 -4.19
CA MET A 20 8.38 -10.52 -5.09
C MET A 20 8.49 -11.19 -6.46
N LEU A 21 8.57 -12.53 -6.51
CA LEU A 21 8.59 -13.29 -7.76
C LEU A 21 7.29 -13.12 -8.54
N LEU A 22 6.13 -13.15 -7.88
CA LEU A 22 4.84 -12.90 -8.50
C LEU A 22 4.75 -11.47 -9.07
N ALA A 23 5.25 -10.48 -8.35
CA ALA A 23 5.33 -9.10 -8.87
C ALA A 23 6.20 -9.01 -10.13
N CYS A 24 7.39 -9.65 -10.13
CA CYS A 24 8.23 -9.72 -11.32
C CYS A 24 7.52 -10.42 -12.49
N ALA A 25 6.77 -11.51 -12.22
CA ALA A 25 6.02 -12.23 -13.24
C ALA A 25 4.89 -11.36 -13.84
N LEU A 26 4.19 -10.57 -13.02
CA LEU A 26 3.17 -9.64 -13.49
C LEU A 26 3.75 -8.53 -14.38
N ILE A 27 4.91 -7.96 -14.00
CA ILE A 27 5.61 -6.95 -14.84
C ILE A 27 6.04 -7.57 -16.17
N TYR A 28 6.60 -8.78 -16.13
CA TYR A 28 6.98 -9.50 -17.34
C TYR A 28 5.77 -9.77 -18.24
N TYR A 29 4.66 -10.25 -17.66
CA TYR A 29 3.42 -10.50 -18.37
C TYR A 29 2.90 -9.22 -19.04
N ALA A 30 2.79 -8.12 -18.29
CA ALA A 30 2.37 -6.82 -18.79
C ALA A 30 3.23 -6.34 -19.98
N GLY A 31 4.56 -6.39 -19.82
CA GLY A 31 5.50 -5.98 -20.88
C GLY A 31 5.44 -6.88 -22.12
N SER A 32 5.30 -8.20 -21.93
CA SER A 32 5.19 -9.15 -23.04
C SER A 32 3.90 -8.95 -23.84
N GLY A 33 2.78 -8.67 -23.16
CA GLY A 33 1.49 -8.39 -23.80
C GLY A 33 1.55 -7.15 -24.70
N VAL A 34 2.11 -6.05 -24.20
CA VAL A 34 2.29 -4.82 -24.99
C VAL A 34 3.22 -5.06 -26.18
N TRP A 35 4.34 -5.75 -25.96
CA TRP A 35 5.31 -6.05 -27.01
C TRP A 35 4.73 -6.88 -28.15
N GLU A 36 3.92 -7.89 -27.83
CA GLU A 36 3.21 -8.69 -28.82
C GLU A 36 2.15 -7.85 -29.55
N SER A 37 1.39 -7.02 -28.82
CA SER A 37 0.35 -6.15 -29.37
C SER A 37 0.90 -5.19 -30.43
N VAL A 38 2.07 -4.58 -30.20
CA VAL A 38 2.73 -3.67 -31.17
C VAL A 38 3.09 -4.36 -32.50
N ARG A 39 3.30 -5.69 -32.48
CA ARG A 39 3.67 -6.45 -33.68
C ARG A 39 2.47 -6.94 -34.49
N VAL A 40 1.26 -6.87 -33.94
CA VAL A 40 0.03 -7.37 -34.57
C VAL A 40 -0.82 -6.19 -35.05
N PRO A 41 -1.02 -6.02 -36.37
CA PRO A 41 -1.70 -4.83 -36.93
C PRO A 41 -3.15 -4.59 -36.48
N ASP A 42 -3.85 -5.60 -35.97
CA ASP A 42 -5.29 -5.54 -35.65
C ASP A 42 -5.62 -5.55 -34.14
N ARG A 43 -4.63 -5.50 -33.24
CA ARG A 43 -4.88 -5.45 -31.78
C ARG A 43 -5.09 -4.00 -31.31
N ASP A 44 -6.06 -3.78 -30.40
CA ASP A 44 -6.20 -2.48 -29.71
C ASP A 44 -5.02 -2.29 -28.73
N LEU A 45 -4.00 -1.58 -29.22
CA LEU A 45 -2.83 -1.18 -28.44
C LEU A 45 -3.20 -0.38 -27.19
N GLY A 46 -4.27 0.42 -27.27
CA GLY A 46 -4.73 1.26 -26.17
C GLY A 46 -5.28 0.43 -25.02
N GLN A 47 -6.14 -0.56 -25.30
CA GLN A 47 -6.65 -1.47 -24.28
C GLN A 47 -5.53 -2.29 -23.65
N THR A 48 -4.65 -2.89 -24.48
CA THR A 48 -3.53 -3.69 -23.98
C THR A 48 -2.58 -2.86 -23.09
N ALA A 49 -2.35 -1.58 -23.45
CA ALA A 49 -1.52 -0.69 -22.66
C ALA A 49 -2.15 -0.33 -21.31
N LEU A 50 -3.46 -0.08 -21.28
CA LEU A 50 -4.18 0.19 -20.03
C LEU A 50 -4.16 -1.03 -19.09
N GLU A 51 -4.40 -2.24 -19.62
CA GLU A 51 -4.27 -3.49 -18.86
C GLU A 51 -2.84 -3.65 -18.30
N ALA A 52 -1.82 -3.40 -19.13
CA ALA A 52 -0.42 -3.47 -18.71
C ALA A 52 -0.07 -2.48 -17.59
N VAL A 53 -0.66 -1.27 -17.62
CA VAL A 53 -0.55 -0.31 -16.52
C VAL A 53 -1.18 -0.89 -15.25
N GLY A 54 -2.38 -1.47 -15.33
CA GLY A 54 -3.02 -2.14 -14.19
C GLY A 54 -2.16 -3.24 -13.57
N TYR A 55 -1.68 -4.19 -14.38
CA TYR A 55 -0.78 -5.25 -13.91
C TYR A 55 0.52 -4.70 -13.28
N THR A 56 1.07 -3.63 -13.85
CA THR A 56 2.28 -2.99 -13.31
C THR A 56 2.03 -2.34 -11.95
N VAL A 57 0.89 -1.67 -11.78
CA VAL A 57 0.49 -1.06 -10.50
C VAL A 57 0.31 -2.13 -9.42
N ILE A 58 -0.41 -3.21 -9.75
CA ILE A 58 -0.62 -4.35 -8.84
C ILE A 58 0.73 -4.96 -8.47
N ALA A 59 1.63 -5.16 -9.45
CA ALA A 59 2.96 -5.71 -9.21
C ALA A 59 3.78 -4.86 -8.24
N ILE A 60 3.80 -3.53 -8.43
CA ILE A 60 4.52 -2.62 -7.53
C ILE A 60 3.96 -2.71 -6.10
N ALA A 61 2.63 -2.73 -5.95
CA ALA A 61 2.00 -2.86 -4.64
C ALA A 61 2.36 -4.18 -3.96
N VAL A 62 2.27 -5.31 -4.68
CA VAL A 62 2.63 -6.65 -4.18
C VAL A 62 4.12 -6.72 -3.82
N PHE A 63 4.99 -6.11 -4.62
CA PHE A 63 6.43 -6.04 -4.35
C PHE A 63 6.72 -5.26 -3.06
N ASP A 64 6.07 -4.11 -2.86
CA ASP A 64 6.20 -3.31 -1.64
C ASP A 64 5.75 -4.08 -0.40
N VAL A 65 4.64 -4.84 -0.48
CA VAL A 65 4.20 -5.74 0.61
C VAL A 65 5.22 -6.84 0.87
N GLY A 66 5.71 -7.50 -0.18
CA GLY A 66 6.74 -8.54 -0.05
C GLY A 66 8.01 -8.00 0.60
N LYS A 67 8.49 -6.84 0.15
CA LYS A 67 9.64 -6.15 0.75
C LYS A 67 9.42 -5.82 2.22
N TYR A 68 8.25 -5.28 2.56
CA TYR A 68 7.91 -4.96 3.95
C TYR A 68 7.95 -6.21 4.85
N LEU A 69 7.32 -7.30 4.42
CA LEU A 69 7.31 -8.57 5.17
C LEU A 69 8.72 -9.16 5.32
N LEU A 70 9.56 -9.05 4.28
CA LEU A 70 10.94 -9.51 4.33
C LEU A 70 11.76 -8.69 5.34
N GLU A 71 11.69 -7.36 5.26
CA GLU A 71 12.46 -6.47 6.12
C GLU A 71 12.04 -6.57 7.58
N GLU A 72 10.74 -6.57 7.85
CA GLU A 72 10.20 -6.49 9.22
C GLU A 72 10.23 -7.84 9.94
N GLU A 73 9.73 -8.89 9.29
CA GLU A 73 9.45 -10.15 9.97
C GLU A 73 10.54 -11.20 9.74
N ALA A 74 11.16 -11.23 8.54
CA ALA A 74 12.24 -12.18 8.26
C ALA A 74 13.63 -11.68 8.72
N ILE A 75 13.94 -10.39 8.49
CA ILE A 75 15.28 -9.81 8.73
C ILE A 75 15.38 -9.15 10.11
N ARG A 76 14.58 -8.12 10.41
CA ARG A 76 14.68 -7.36 11.68
C ARG A 76 14.18 -8.16 12.87
N GLY A 77 13.13 -8.95 12.69
CA GLY A 77 12.55 -9.82 13.69
C GLY A 77 12.12 -9.09 14.96
N ARG A 78 10.85 -8.67 14.98
CA ARG A 78 10.07 -8.20 16.15
C ARG A 78 10.67 -7.14 17.10
N GLU A 79 11.76 -6.45 16.75
CA GLU A 79 12.20 -5.25 17.49
C GLU A 79 11.62 -3.97 16.88
N MET A 80 10.29 -3.84 16.85
CA MET A 80 9.65 -2.52 16.77
C MET A 80 9.63 -1.94 18.19
N ARG A 81 10.78 -1.40 18.64
CA ARG A 81 10.91 -0.84 20.00
C ARG A 81 10.25 0.53 20.17
N ASN A 82 9.77 1.17 19.09
CA ASN A 82 9.15 2.49 19.17
C ASN A 82 7.78 2.51 18.46
N ALA A 83 6.74 2.92 19.19
CA ALA A 83 5.39 3.09 18.67
C ALA A 83 5.33 4.07 17.48
N GLY A 84 6.24 5.05 17.43
CA GLY A 84 6.37 5.96 16.29
C GLY A 84 6.81 5.28 14.99
N GLU A 85 7.75 4.33 15.07
CA GLU A 85 8.22 3.57 13.91
C GLU A 85 7.12 2.66 13.36
N ALA A 86 6.34 2.05 14.25
CA ALA A 86 5.17 1.24 13.90
C ALA A 86 4.12 2.02 13.11
N ARG A 87 3.76 3.20 13.60
CA ARG A 87 2.79 4.06 12.93
C ARG A 87 3.31 4.57 11.59
N ARG A 88 4.60 4.93 11.52
CA ARG A 88 5.21 5.37 10.26
C ARG A 88 5.20 4.26 9.21
N SER A 89 5.51 3.03 9.61
CA SER A 89 5.44 1.86 8.74
C SER A 89 4.00 1.59 8.26
N LEU A 90 3.04 1.56 9.19
CA LEU A 90 1.63 1.36 8.87
C LEU A 90 1.09 2.45 7.93
N THR A 91 1.45 3.70 8.18
CA THR A 91 1.07 4.84 7.33
C THR A 91 1.61 4.67 5.92
N LYS A 92 2.88 4.27 5.79
CA LYS A 92 3.51 4.01 4.49
C LYS A 92 2.80 2.88 3.75
N PHE A 93 2.50 1.78 4.45
CA PHE A 93 1.78 0.63 3.89
C PHE A 93 0.38 1.00 3.39
N VAL A 94 -0.42 1.70 4.22
CA VAL A 94 -1.76 2.16 3.83
C VAL A 94 -1.69 3.16 2.68
N SER A 95 -0.70 4.06 2.68
CA SER A 95 -0.48 5.00 1.57
C SER A 95 -0.22 4.28 0.25
N THR A 96 0.58 3.21 0.23
CA THR A 96 0.80 2.39 -0.98
C THR A 96 -0.51 1.76 -1.47
N ILE A 97 -1.34 1.24 -0.56
CA ILE A 97 -2.66 0.66 -0.92
C ILE A 97 -3.57 1.73 -1.55
N ILE A 98 -3.61 2.94 -0.96
CA ILE A 98 -4.41 4.05 -1.49
C ILE A 98 -3.99 4.39 -2.92
N ILE A 99 -2.67 4.51 -3.16
CA ILE A 99 -2.14 4.79 -4.50
C ILE A 99 -2.57 3.69 -5.49
N ALA A 100 -2.49 2.42 -5.10
CA ALA A 100 -2.91 1.30 -5.94
C ALA A 100 -4.41 1.37 -6.29
N VAL A 101 -5.28 1.60 -5.29
CA VAL A 101 -6.74 1.72 -5.50
C VAL A 101 -7.09 2.89 -6.42
N LEU A 102 -6.41 4.04 -6.27
CA LEU A 102 -6.66 5.22 -7.11
C LEU A 102 -6.19 5.01 -8.55
N LEU A 103 -5.06 4.34 -8.74
CA LEU A 103 -4.56 4.00 -10.08
C LEU A 103 -5.46 2.98 -10.77
N GLU A 104 -5.93 1.96 -10.04
CA GLU A 104 -6.92 0.99 -10.54
C GLU A 104 -8.21 1.69 -10.96
N ALA A 105 -8.71 2.61 -10.13
CA ALA A 105 -9.88 3.41 -10.44
C ALA A 105 -9.69 4.24 -11.71
N LEU A 106 -8.51 4.85 -11.90
CA LEU A 106 -8.20 5.63 -13.10
C LEU A 106 -8.17 4.75 -14.36
N VAL A 107 -7.51 3.59 -14.31
CA VAL A 107 -7.49 2.62 -15.43
C VAL A 107 -8.93 2.20 -15.78
N THR A 108 -9.72 1.85 -14.77
CA THR A 108 -11.11 1.42 -14.96
C THR A 108 -11.98 2.56 -15.51
N VAL A 109 -11.73 3.83 -15.15
CA VAL A 109 -12.42 5.00 -15.73
C VAL A 109 -12.17 5.08 -17.23
N PHE A 110 -10.91 4.91 -17.66
CA PHE A 110 -10.56 4.96 -19.08
C PHE A 110 -11.18 3.81 -19.86
N GLU A 111 -11.21 2.61 -19.28
CA GLU A 111 -11.80 1.43 -19.91
C GLU A 111 -13.32 1.56 -20.03
N ALA A 112 -14.02 1.86 -18.92
CA ALA A 112 -15.46 2.07 -18.92
C ALA A 112 -15.90 3.22 -19.84
N GLY A 113 -15.09 4.29 -19.90
CA GLY A 113 -15.36 5.45 -20.77
C GLY A 113 -15.25 5.15 -22.26
N LYS A 114 -14.49 4.12 -22.66
CA LYS A 114 -14.41 3.65 -24.06
C LYS A 114 -15.59 2.76 -24.45
N GLU A 115 -16.20 2.06 -23.49
CA GLU A 115 -17.27 1.09 -23.75
C GLU A 115 -18.68 1.72 -23.68
N ASP A 116 -19.12 2.14 -22.48
CA ASP A 116 -20.44 2.74 -22.25
C ASP A 116 -20.40 3.62 -21.00
N ALA A 117 -20.92 4.84 -21.09
CA ALA A 117 -21.05 5.78 -19.98
C ALA A 117 -21.77 5.17 -18.75
N ARG A 118 -22.66 4.18 -18.94
CA ARG A 118 -23.32 3.46 -17.84
C ARG A 118 -22.35 2.68 -16.95
N LEU A 119 -21.21 2.23 -17.49
CA LEU A 119 -20.19 1.48 -16.75
C LEU A 119 -19.35 2.38 -15.84
N MET A 120 -19.43 3.71 -15.98
CA MET A 120 -18.66 4.67 -15.17
C MET A 120 -19.04 4.66 -13.68
N ILE A 121 -20.15 4.04 -13.28
CA ILE A 121 -20.58 3.99 -11.89
C ILE A 121 -19.56 3.27 -10.99
N TYR A 122 -19.02 2.14 -11.44
CA TYR A 122 -18.06 1.35 -10.66
C TYR A 122 -16.72 2.09 -10.47
N PRO A 123 -16.06 2.62 -11.53
CA PRO A 123 -14.87 3.43 -11.37
C PRO A 123 -15.09 4.67 -10.48
N THR A 124 -16.26 5.31 -10.58
CA THR A 124 -16.60 6.47 -9.75
C THR A 124 -16.69 6.09 -8.27
N LEU A 125 -17.34 4.97 -7.94
CA LEU A 125 -17.39 4.44 -6.58
C LEU A 125 -15.99 4.08 -6.06
N LEU A 126 -15.12 3.53 -6.92
CA LEU A 126 -13.75 3.20 -6.57
C LEU A 126 -12.91 4.47 -6.28
N LEU A 127 -13.10 5.55 -7.05
CA LEU A 127 -12.50 6.87 -6.77
C LEU A 127 -13.01 7.47 -5.44
N LEU A 128 -14.32 7.36 -5.17
CA LEU A 128 -14.88 7.80 -3.89
C LEU A 128 -14.32 7.01 -2.71
N ALA A 129 -14.19 5.69 -2.85
CA ALA A 129 -13.55 4.85 -1.85
C ALA A 129 -12.08 5.26 -1.63
N GLY A 130 -11.31 5.49 -2.69
CA GLY A 130 -9.94 5.98 -2.59
C GLY A 130 -9.84 7.33 -1.86
N THR A 131 -10.77 8.25 -2.15
CA THR A 131 -10.86 9.54 -1.45
C THR A 131 -11.17 9.36 0.03
N LEU A 132 -12.11 8.48 0.38
CA LEU A 132 -12.42 8.15 1.77
C LEU A 132 -11.23 7.51 2.49
N LEU A 133 -10.44 6.67 1.81
CA LEU A 133 -9.22 6.11 2.39
C LEU A 133 -8.17 7.21 2.67
N ILE A 134 -7.99 8.19 1.78
CA ILE A 134 -7.12 9.35 2.02
C ILE A 134 -7.59 10.12 3.26
N VAL A 135 -8.88 10.43 3.32
CA VAL A 135 -9.46 11.17 4.46
C VAL A 135 -9.29 10.38 5.75
N GLY A 136 -9.60 9.07 5.73
CA GLY A 136 -9.43 8.17 6.86
C GLY A 136 -7.98 8.11 7.35
N LEU A 137 -7.02 8.03 6.42
CA LEU A 137 -5.60 8.06 6.76
C LEU A 137 -5.19 9.42 7.37
N GLY A 138 -5.70 10.54 6.84
CA GLY A 138 -5.47 11.87 7.40
C GLY A 138 -6.02 12.03 8.81
N VAL A 139 -7.23 11.52 9.06
CA VAL A 139 -7.84 11.49 10.41
C VAL A 139 -7.03 10.62 11.36
N TYR A 140 -6.64 9.42 10.93
CA TYR A 140 -5.80 8.51 11.71
C TYR A 140 -4.47 9.16 12.12
N GLN A 141 -3.79 9.84 11.19
CA GLN A 141 -2.54 10.55 11.47
C GLN A 141 -2.76 11.68 12.49
N ARG A 142 -3.81 12.49 12.34
CA ARG A 142 -4.11 13.59 13.26
C ARG A 142 -4.35 13.07 14.69
N LEU A 143 -5.17 12.04 14.85
CA LEU A 143 -5.47 11.45 16.15
C LEU A 143 -4.23 10.81 16.79
N SER A 144 -3.40 10.17 15.97
CA SER A 144 -2.18 9.50 16.44
C SER A 144 -1.10 10.48 16.94
N VAL A 145 -1.01 11.68 16.36
CA VAL A 145 -0.09 12.74 16.84
C VAL A 145 -0.62 13.36 18.14
N SER A 146 -1.94 13.60 18.24
CA SER A 146 -2.55 14.16 19.45
C SER A 146 -2.34 13.30 20.70
N SER A 147 -2.28 11.96 20.57
CA SER A 147 -1.99 11.07 21.69
C SER A 147 -0.55 11.18 22.23
N GLU A 148 0.42 11.65 21.43
CA GLU A 148 1.80 11.85 21.90
C GLU A 148 1.98 13.19 22.61
N THR A 149 1.36 14.26 22.10
CA THR A 149 1.40 15.57 22.77
C THR A 149 0.78 15.51 24.17
N GLN A 150 -0.25 14.67 24.36
CA GLN A 150 -0.91 14.49 25.65
C GLN A 150 -0.17 13.53 26.61
N ALA A 151 0.71 12.66 26.08
CA ALA A 151 1.57 11.79 26.89
C ALA A 151 2.92 12.43 27.26
N ALA A 152 3.33 13.49 26.54
CA ALA A 152 4.57 14.23 26.76
C ALA A 152 4.45 15.35 27.80
N ASP A 153 3.26 15.60 28.37
CA ASP A 153 3.04 16.67 29.34
C ASP A 153 2.52 16.14 30.69
N PRO A 154 3.40 15.66 31.58
CA PRO A 154 3.07 15.48 32.98
C PRO A 154 3.49 16.72 33.80
N ALA A 155 2.48 17.51 34.19
CA ALA A 155 2.43 18.34 35.39
C ALA A 155 3.51 19.42 35.60
N GLU A 156 3.31 20.60 35.01
CA GLU A 156 3.73 21.87 35.63
C GLU A 156 2.49 22.71 35.92
N ASP A 157 1.94 22.56 37.13
CA ASP A 157 1.51 23.66 38.01
C ASP A 157 0.61 23.15 39.14
N ASP A 158 1.23 22.66 40.22
CA ASP A 158 0.67 22.83 41.58
C ASP A 158 1.78 22.96 42.63
N GLN A 159 2.71 23.88 42.39
CA GLN A 159 3.62 24.40 43.43
C GLN A 159 3.58 25.92 43.45
N GLY A 160 2.41 26.45 43.83
CA GLY A 160 2.19 27.89 44.05
C GLY A 160 1.43 28.21 45.34
N ARG A 161 1.27 27.26 46.26
CA ARG A 161 0.70 27.49 47.60
C ARG A 161 1.53 26.79 48.67
N SER A 162 2.57 27.46 49.17
CA SER A 162 2.99 27.50 50.58
C SER A 162 4.36 28.17 50.74
N GLY A 163 4.39 29.29 51.47
CA GLY A 163 5.58 30.09 51.83
C GLY A 163 5.69 31.30 50.92
N ASP A 164 5.37 32.52 51.34
CA ASP A 164 5.65 33.19 52.61
C ASP A 164 4.51 34.20 52.93
#